data_AF-A0A7H1AM67-F1
#
_entry.id   AF-A0A7H1AM67-F1
#
_cell.length_a   1.000
_cell.length_b   1.000
_cell.length_c   1.000
_cell.angle_alpha   90.00
_cell.angle_beta   90.00
_cell.angle_gamma   90.00
#
_symmetry.space_group_name_H-M   'P 1'
#
loop_
_entity.id
_entity.type
_entity.pdbx_description
1 polymer ?
#
loop_
_entity_poly.entity_id
_entity_poly.type
_entity_poly.pdbx_seq_one_letter_code
_entity_poly.pdbx_strand_id
1 'polypeptide(L)'
;MIDPILGVIDDAYRTKSSDYMGRLDGGIYTSFSQVPSELRNQIKGGRIGDGKYDFAGLLDKGKQWLIEPLRQLQPNSYVALQEVAGPLLLGIAMTAQRFKPDELTDPFPVLFMESAGSILQIYPPFQGETYEGGDDSFGSLLSLPSAISKSWLWRCDGWRLPLHTVEGPMVNRGLVGHPSFMWVPFDQYLDSAGRGVKKKYLEKYVTVLPDMVTYPNGTPAYKLRCFLDTRPRGYGGTSGDQLFVCSTRTDQIVYHIRNGDLDCLRVIDNPAESIDLYCAHVIRALPGRFDFMPWSRPFADMT
;
A
#
# COMPACT_ATOMS: atom_id res chain seq x y z
N MET A 1 11.15 31.26 13.14
CA MET A 1 12.32 30.88 12.33
C MET A 1 11.84 29.79 11.40
N ILE A 2 11.63 30.11 10.13
CA ILE A 2 11.08 29.20 9.13
C ILE A 2 12.24 28.32 8.67
N ASP A 3 12.17 27.02 8.97
CA ASP A 3 13.21 26.06 8.64
C ASP A 3 13.21 25.81 7.10
N PRO A 4 14.32 25.99 6.37
CA PRO A 4 14.35 25.90 4.91
C PRO A 4 14.43 24.44 4.37
N ILE A 5 13.87 23.46 5.08
CA ILE A 5 13.87 22.04 4.67
C ILE A 5 12.61 21.70 3.85
N LEU A 6 12.17 22.58 2.95
CA LEU A 6 11.08 22.26 2.01
C LEU A 6 11.56 22.09 0.57
N GLY A 7 12.83 22.38 0.28
CA GLY A 7 13.39 22.33 -1.08
C GLY A 7 14.35 21.16 -1.38
N VAL A 8 14.66 20.30 -0.40
CA VAL A 8 15.65 19.20 -0.55
C VAL A 8 15.00 17.81 -0.36
N ILE A 9 13.67 17.77 -0.31
CA ILE A 9 12.87 16.61 0.10
C ILE A 9 12.32 15.81 -1.11
N ASP A 10 12.60 16.15 -2.38
CA ASP A 10 11.94 15.43 -3.49
C ASP A 10 12.63 14.10 -3.92
N ASP A 11 13.95 13.96 -3.79
CA ASP A 11 14.67 12.77 -4.30
C ASP A 11 14.89 11.64 -3.26
N ALA A 12 14.67 11.89 -1.97
CA ALA A 12 15.06 10.97 -0.89
C ALA A 12 14.05 9.83 -0.59
N TYR A 13 12.90 9.79 -1.29
CA TYR A 13 11.75 8.96 -0.87
C TYR A 13 11.34 7.85 -1.82
N ARG A 14 12.11 7.67 -2.89
CA ARG A 14 11.89 6.65 -3.89
C ARG A 14 13.16 5.86 -4.08
N THR A 15 13.06 4.54 -4.02
CA THR A 15 14.18 3.70 -4.45
C THR A 15 14.37 3.90 -5.94
N LYS A 16 15.60 4.25 -6.34
CA LYS A 16 15.98 4.27 -7.74
C LYS A 16 15.85 2.86 -8.31
N SER A 17 15.29 2.74 -9.51
CA SER A 17 15.12 1.43 -10.15
C SER A 17 16.42 0.64 -10.22
N SER A 18 17.53 1.31 -10.55
CA SER A 18 18.87 0.70 -10.63
C SER A 18 19.28 0.02 -9.32
N ASP A 19 19.06 0.69 -8.20
CA ASP A 19 19.51 0.22 -6.88
C ASP A 19 18.61 -0.91 -6.41
N TYR A 20 17.31 -0.82 -6.68
CA TYR A 20 16.34 -1.86 -6.37
C TYR A 20 16.62 -3.14 -7.17
N MET A 21 16.78 -2.99 -8.49
CA MET A 21 16.99 -4.10 -9.42
C MET A 21 18.38 -4.73 -9.27
N GLY A 22 19.40 -3.96 -8.89
CA GLY A 22 20.74 -4.48 -8.60
C GLY A 22 20.78 -5.48 -7.43
N ARG A 23 19.72 -5.56 -6.62
CA ARG A 23 19.58 -6.54 -5.53
C ARG A 23 18.69 -7.74 -5.88
N LEU A 24 18.22 -7.85 -7.13
CA LEU A 24 17.49 -9.01 -7.65
C LEU A 24 18.48 -10.01 -8.26
N ASP A 25 19.37 -10.51 -7.41
CA ASP A 25 20.47 -11.44 -7.75
C ASP A 25 20.00 -12.85 -8.14
N GLY A 26 18.75 -13.20 -7.85
CA GLY A 26 18.06 -14.38 -8.38
C GLY A 26 17.47 -14.17 -9.77
N GLY A 27 17.58 -12.97 -10.35
CA GLY A 27 17.17 -12.64 -11.71
C GLY A 27 15.86 -11.84 -11.82
N ILE A 28 15.61 -11.32 -13.02
CA ILE A 28 14.41 -10.56 -13.38
C ILE A 28 13.81 -11.19 -14.64
N TYR A 29 12.51 -11.43 -14.61
CA TYR A 29 11.81 -12.27 -15.58
C TYR A 29 10.53 -11.59 -16.08
N THR A 30 10.23 -11.77 -17.36
CA THR A 30 8.99 -11.30 -17.98
C THR A 30 7.91 -12.39 -18.08
N SER A 31 8.30 -13.65 -17.86
CA SER A 31 7.39 -14.79 -17.78
C SER A 31 7.88 -15.76 -16.72
N PHE A 32 6.93 -16.42 -16.03
CA PHE A 32 7.28 -17.38 -15.00
C PHE A 32 8.03 -18.58 -15.60
N SER A 33 7.78 -18.91 -16.87
CA SER A 33 8.48 -19.97 -17.60
C SER A 33 10.00 -19.79 -17.73
N GLN A 34 10.48 -18.53 -17.69
CA GLN A 34 11.89 -18.18 -17.80
C GLN A 34 12.66 -18.38 -16.50
N VAL A 35 11.95 -18.51 -15.38
CA VAL A 35 12.57 -18.71 -14.06
C VAL A 35 13.21 -20.11 -14.02
N PRO A 36 14.47 -20.25 -13.55
CA PRO A 36 15.12 -21.54 -13.35
C PRO A 36 14.23 -22.53 -12.60
N SER A 37 14.29 -23.81 -13.00
CA SER A 37 13.36 -24.82 -12.50
C SER A 37 13.44 -25.00 -10.97
N GLU A 38 14.64 -24.88 -10.43
CA GLU A 38 14.98 -24.96 -9.01
C GLU A 38 14.29 -23.85 -8.23
N LEU A 39 14.36 -22.60 -8.71
CA LEU A 39 13.72 -21.44 -8.09
C LEU A 39 12.20 -21.49 -8.22
N ARG A 40 11.67 -21.91 -9.38
CA ARG A 40 10.22 -22.13 -9.56
C ARG A 40 9.66 -23.12 -8.56
N ASN A 41 10.35 -24.23 -8.35
CA ASN A 41 9.93 -25.26 -7.42
C ASN A 41 9.94 -24.76 -5.97
N GLN A 42 10.91 -23.91 -5.61
CA GLN A 42 10.96 -23.29 -4.29
C GLN A 42 9.85 -22.26 -4.06
N ILE A 43 9.59 -21.40 -5.05
CA ILE A 43 8.49 -20.42 -5.01
C ILE A 43 7.14 -21.13 -4.88
N LYS A 44 6.92 -22.19 -5.66
CA LYS A 44 5.69 -23.01 -5.58
C LYS A 44 5.60 -23.83 -4.29
N GLY A 45 6.73 -24.34 -3.80
CA GLY A 45 6.82 -25.23 -2.64
C GLY A 45 6.70 -24.53 -1.29
N GLY A 46 6.69 -23.21 -1.27
CA GLY A 46 6.18 -22.43 -0.14
C GLY A 46 7.11 -22.20 1.04
N ARG A 47 8.43 -22.24 0.84
CA ARG A 47 9.40 -21.93 1.91
C ARG A 47 9.51 -20.44 2.21
N ILE A 48 9.25 -19.57 1.22
CA ILE A 48 9.19 -18.10 1.37
C ILE A 48 8.05 -17.58 0.49
N GLY A 49 7.01 -17.05 1.15
CA GLY A 49 5.66 -17.03 0.59
C GLY A 49 5.13 -18.46 0.66
N ASP A 50 4.13 -18.70 1.48
CA ASP A 50 3.46 -19.98 1.83
C ASP A 50 3.11 -20.98 0.70
N GLY A 51 3.56 -20.77 -0.55
CA GLY A 51 3.26 -21.57 -1.73
C GLY A 51 1.88 -21.24 -2.30
N LYS A 52 1.17 -20.30 -1.67
CA LYS A 52 -0.20 -19.96 -1.98
C LYS A 52 -0.31 -18.71 -2.82
N TYR A 53 0.66 -17.80 -2.86
CA TYR A 53 0.55 -16.59 -3.68
C TYR A 53 0.72 -16.85 -5.20
N ASP A 54 -0.10 -16.18 -6.00
CA ASP A 54 -0.18 -16.36 -7.46
C ASP A 54 0.80 -15.48 -8.24
N PHE A 55 2.10 -15.63 -7.98
CA PHE A 55 3.13 -14.91 -8.73
C PHE A 55 3.09 -15.23 -10.23
N ALA A 56 2.87 -16.50 -10.57
CA ALA A 56 2.87 -16.98 -11.94
C ALA A 56 1.65 -16.49 -12.72
N GLY A 57 0.44 -16.69 -12.18
CA GLY A 57 -0.80 -16.30 -12.85
C GLY A 57 -0.93 -14.80 -13.01
N LEU A 58 -0.47 -14.00 -12.02
CA LEU A 58 -0.48 -12.55 -12.16
C LEU A 58 0.52 -12.05 -13.21
N LEU A 59 1.73 -12.63 -13.26
CA LEU A 59 2.73 -12.30 -14.28
C LEU A 59 2.26 -12.67 -15.69
N ASP A 60 1.67 -13.84 -15.88
CA ASP A 60 1.19 -14.32 -17.18
C ASP A 60 0.06 -13.44 -17.75
N LYS A 61 -0.82 -12.92 -16.87
CA LYS A 61 -1.87 -11.96 -17.26
C LYS A 61 -1.29 -10.57 -17.58
N GLY A 62 -0.23 -10.18 -16.88
CA GLY A 62 0.58 -9.00 -17.17
C GLY A 62 -0.08 -7.65 -16.83
N LYS A 63 0.65 -6.57 -17.13
CA LYS A 63 0.26 -5.18 -16.79
C LYS A 63 -1.15 -4.83 -17.26
N GLN A 64 -1.47 -5.08 -18.53
CA GLN A 64 -2.72 -4.60 -19.13
C GLN A 64 -3.94 -5.20 -18.43
N TRP A 65 -3.92 -6.50 -18.13
CA TRP A 65 -4.97 -7.13 -17.34
C TRP A 65 -5.03 -6.57 -15.93
N LEU A 66 -3.88 -6.40 -15.26
CA LEU A 66 -3.83 -5.87 -13.90
C LEU A 66 -4.45 -4.47 -13.79
N ILE A 67 -4.15 -3.57 -14.73
CA ILE A 67 -4.55 -2.15 -14.64
C ILE A 67 -5.89 -1.82 -15.31
N GLU A 68 -6.49 -2.75 -16.06
CA GLU A 68 -7.72 -2.47 -16.81
C GLU A 68 -8.89 -1.95 -15.96
N PRO A 69 -9.11 -2.39 -14.70
CA PRO A 69 -10.20 -1.85 -13.87
C PRO A 69 -10.03 -0.35 -13.55
N LEU A 70 -8.79 0.16 -13.54
CA LEU A 70 -8.53 1.58 -13.33
C LEU A 70 -9.05 2.43 -14.50
N ARG A 71 -9.13 1.89 -15.72
CA ARG A 71 -9.50 2.65 -16.92
C ARG A 71 -10.81 3.42 -16.77
N GLN A 72 -11.79 2.84 -16.07
CA GLN A 72 -13.09 3.47 -15.84
C GLN A 72 -13.20 4.11 -14.45
N LEU A 73 -12.57 3.50 -13.45
CA LEU A 73 -12.78 3.86 -12.04
C LEU A 73 -11.74 4.86 -11.50
N GLN A 74 -10.55 4.90 -12.10
CA GLN A 74 -9.39 5.72 -11.72
C GLN A 74 -8.61 6.11 -13.01
N PRO A 75 -9.23 6.85 -13.94
CA PRO A 75 -8.68 7.08 -15.27
C PRO A 75 -7.35 7.84 -15.27
N ASN A 76 -7.10 8.74 -14.32
CA ASN A 76 -5.84 9.51 -14.29
C ASN A 76 -4.65 8.60 -13.95
N SER A 77 -4.85 7.67 -13.02
CA SER A 77 -3.89 6.65 -12.62
C SER A 77 -3.68 5.62 -13.72
N TYR A 78 -4.74 5.21 -14.41
CA TYR A 78 -4.64 4.35 -15.59
C TYR A 78 -3.75 4.98 -16.66
N VAL A 79 -4.01 6.25 -17.01
CA VAL A 79 -3.19 6.98 -17.98
C VAL A 79 -1.74 7.10 -17.49
N ALA A 80 -1.52 7.40 -16.21
CA ALA A 80 -0.16 7.45 -15.64
C ALA A 80 0.61 6.13 -15.83
N LEU A 81 -0.03 4.99 -15.52
CA LEU A 81 0.57 3.65 -15.67
C LEU A 81 0.82 3.27 -17.13
N GLN A 82 0.03 3.81 -18.07
CA GLN A 82 0.29 3.60 -19.49
C GLN A 82 1.46 4.46 -19.98
N GLU A 83 1.57 5.70 -19.51
CA GLU A 83 2.60 6.65 -19.94
C GLU A 83 4.00 6.33 -19.40
N VAL A 84 4.11 6.02 -18.10
CA VAL A 84 5.42 5.98 -17.43
C VAL A 84 5.81 4.63 -16.83
N ALA A 85 4.87 3.70 -16.66
CA ALA A 85 5.19 2.39 -16.08
C ALA A 85 5.55 1.37 -17.17
N GLY A 86 6.66 0.65 -16.95
CA GLY A 86 7.11 -0.47 -17.77
C GLY A 86 6.21 -1.71 -17.67
N PRO A 87 6.62 -2.85 -18.24
CA PRO A 87 5.89 -4.11 -18.09
C PRO A 87 5.89 -4.59 -16.64
N LEU A 88 4.93 -5.46 -16.30
CA LEU A 88 4.96 -6.22 -15.05
C LEU A 88 6.11 -7.24 -15.13
N LEU A 89 6.96 -7.25 -14.10
CA LEU A 89 8.14 -8.10 -14.00
C LEU A 89 8.11 -8.90 -12.70
N LEU A 90 8.73 -10.07 -12.72
CA LEU A 90 9.07 -10.85 -11.53
C LEU A 90 10.56 -10.73 -11.25
N GLY A 91 10.89 -10.17 -10.10
CA GLY A 91 12.23 -10.19 -9.54
C GLY A 91 12.38 -11.29 -8.50
N ILE A 92 13.57 -11.85 -8.38
CA ILE A 92 13.93 -12.75 -7.29
C ILE A 92 15.14 -12.16 -6.56
N ALA A 93 14.97 -11.85 -5.28
CA ALA A 93 16.07 -11.54 -4.38
C ALA A 93 16.43 -12.77 -3.56
N MET A 94 17.71 -13.10 -3.46
CA MET A 94 18.20 -14.18 -2.62
C MET A 94 18.40 -13.65 -1.21
N THR A 95 17.83 -14.34 -0.23
CA THR A 95 17.97 -14.00 1.18
C THR A 95 18.81 -15.05 1.91
N ALA A 96 19.56 -14.60 2.90
CA ALA A 96 20.31 -15.50 3.78
C ALA A 96 19.33 -16.24 4.71
N GLN A 97 19.55 -17.54 4.92
CA GLN A 97 18.72 -18.29 5.87
C GLN A 97 18.91 -17.76 7.30
N ARG A 98 17.80 -17.65 8.04
CA ARG A 98 17.80 -17.19 9.45
C ARG A 98 18.76 -17.96 10.37
N PHE A 99 19.01 -19.24 10.08
CA PHE A 99 19.83 -20.13 10.91
C PHE A 99 21.16 -20.52 10.26
N LYS A 100 21.41 -20.07 9.01
CA LYS A 100 22.63 -20.30 8.25
C LYS A 100 22.94 -19.06 7.40
N PRO A 101 23.44 -17.98 8.02
CA PRO A 101 23.63 -16.70 7.34
C PRO A 101 24.65 -16.75 6.19
N ASP A 102 25.52 -17.77 6.17
CA ASP A 102 26.53 -17.96 5.12
C ASP A 102 26.00 -18.71 3.88
N GLU A 103 24.76 -19.23 3.93
CA GLU A 103 24.09 -19.91 2.81
C GLU A 103 22.98 -19.01 2.22
N LEU A 104 23.33 -18.14 1.25
CA LEU A 104 22.33 -17.44 0.41
C LEU A 104 21.54 -18.47 -0.40
N THR A 105 20.31 -18.78 0.02
CA THR A 105 19.60 -19.93 -0.56
C THR A 105 18.09 -19.74 -0.70
N ASP A 106 17.54 -18.66 -0.17
CA ASP A 106 16.12 -18.56 0.09
C ASP A 106 15.50 -17.47 -0.82
N PRO A 107 14.78 -17.85 -1.91
CA PRO A 107 14.29 -16.90 -2.90
C PRO A 107 13.11 -16.09 -2.37
N PHE A 108 13.20 -14.77 -2.53
CA PHE A 108 12.15 -13.81 -2.20
C PHE A 108 11.59 -13.22 -3.51
N PRO A 109 10.47 -13.77 -4.03
CA PRO A 109 9.86 -13.27 -5.25
C PRO A 109 9.16 -11.93 -5.02
N VAL A 110 9.28 -11.01 -5.99
CA VAL A 110 8.61 -9.71 -5.99
C VAL A 110 8.04 -9.39 -7.36
N LEU A 111 6.75 -9.02 -7.43
CA LEU A 111 6.16 -8.45 -8.64
C LEU A 111 6.30 -6.94 -8.62
N PHE A 112 6.75 -6.36 -9.71
CA PHE A 112 6.96 -4.93 -9.79
C PHE A 112 6.86 -4.38 -11.21
N MET A 113 6.73 -3.07 -11.30
CA MET A 113 6.90 -2.29 -12.53
C MET A 113 7.90 -1.17 -12.25
N GLU A 114 8.82 -0.94 -13.17
CA GLU A 114 9.57 0.32 -13.17
C GLU A 114 8.63 1.45 -13.61
N SER A 115 8.67 2.60 -12.92
CA SER A 115 7.86 3.78 -13.23
C SER A 115 8.61 5.05 -12.86
N ALA A 116 8.81 5.94 -13.84
CA ALA A 116 9.46 7.24 -13.66
C ALA A 116 10.79 7.17 -12.85
N GLY A 117 11.65 6.19 -13.16
CA GLY A 117 12.94 5.99 -12.49
C GLY A 117 12.88 5.36 -11.09
N SER A 118 11.70 4.90 -10.68
CA SER A 118 11.48 4.18 -9.41
C SER A 118 10.67 2.90 -9.62
N ILE A 119 10.27 2.26 -8.53
CA ILE A 119 9.61 0.95 -8.51
C ILE A 119 8.21 1.09 -7.93
N LEU A 120 7.24 0.50 -8.62
CA LEU A 120 5.93 0.17 -8.08
C LEU A 120 5.94 -1.32 -7.76
N GLN A 121 5.71 -1.70 -6.51
CA GLN A 121 5.61 -3.10 -6.13
C GLN A 121 4.15 -3.52 -6.01
N ILE A 122 3.84 -4.70 -6.52
CA ILE A 122 2.51 -5.30 -6.58
C ILE A 122 2.54 -6.58 -5.76
N TYR A 123 1.53 -6.78 -4.91
CA TYR A 123 1.40 -8.01 -4.15
C TYR A 123 0.39 -8.93 -4.81
N PRO A 124 0.80 -10.17 -5.16
CA PRO A 124 -0.13 -11.12 -5.74
C PRO A 124 -1.18 -11.57 -4.71
N PRO A 125 -2.40 -11.92 -5.15
CA PRO A 125 -3.37 -12.61 -4.31
C PRO A 125 -2.97 -14.07 -4.11
N PHE A 126 -3.74 -14.83 -3.33
CA PHE A 126 -3.61 -16.28 -3.29
C PHE A 126 -4.02 -16.94 -4.63
N GLN A 127 -3.53 -18.16 -4.88
CA GLN A 127 -3.76 -18.93 -6.10
C GLN A 127 -5.24 -19.18 -6.32
N GLY A 128 -5.72 -18.75 -7.49
CA GLY A 128 -7.13 -18.87 -7.85
C GLY A 128 -8.04 -17.84 -7.17
N GLU A 129 -7.49 -16.96 -6.33
CA GLU A 129 -8.25 -15.90 -5.66
C GLU A 129 -8.08 -14.58 -6.41
N THR A 130 -9.21 -13.97 -6.77
CA THR A 130 -9.31 -12.54 -7.02
C THR A 130 -10.60 -12.06 -6.39
N TYR A 131 -10.70 -10.75 -6.17
CA TYR A 131 -11.93 -10.16 -5.64
C TYR A 131 -12.97 -9.91 -6.75
N GLU A 132 -12.75 -10.46 -7.97
CA GLU A 132 -13.69 -10.42 -9.11
C GLU A 132 -14.97 -11.20 -8.92
N GLY A 133 -14.96 -12.21 -8.05
CA GLY A 133 -16.19 -12.87 -7.61
C GLY A 133 -17.00 -12.06 -6.59
N GLY A 134 -16.48 -10.95 -6.07
CA GLY A 134 -17.05 -10.24 -4.92
C GLY A 134 -16.80 -10.94 -3.58
N ASP A 135 -15.89 -11.92 -3.54
CA ASP A 135 -15.49 -12.62 -2.33
C ASP A 135 -14.45 -11.78 -1.56
N ASP A 136 -14.94 -10.85 -0.74
CA ASP A 136 -14.15 -10.23 0.31
C ASP A 136 -14.42 -10.97 1.63
N SER A 137 -13.77 -12.12 1.81
CA SER A 137 -13.84 -12.93 3.02
C SER A 137 -13.48 -12.16 4.31
N PHE A 138 -12.84 -10.98 4.22
CA PHE A 138 -12.51 -10.11 5.35
C PHE A 138 -13.52 -8.98 5.58
N GLY A 139 -14.45 -8.73 4.65
CA GLY A 139 -15.45 -7.65 4.64
C GLY A 139 -14.87 -6.23 4.66
N SER A 140 -13.55 -6.08 4.70
CA SER A 140 -12.87 -4.81 4.91
C SER A 140 -12.79 -3.98 3.64
N LEU A 141 -12.80 -4.58 2.44
CA LEU A 141 -12.88 -3.87 1.17
C LEU A 141 -14.23 -3.18 0.98
N LEU A 142 -15.29 -3.68 1.63
CA LEU A 142 -16.61 -3.04 1.63
C LEU A 142 -16.62 -1.70 2.37
N SER A 143 -15.62 -1.44 3.23
CA SER A 143 -15.44 -0.15 3.89
C SER A 143 -14.76 0.90 3.02
N LEU A 144 -14.11 0.50 1.91
CA LEU A 144 -13.54 1.45 0.95
C LEU A 144 -14.60 1.95 -0.03
N PRO A 145 -14.46 3.19 -0.54
CA PRO A 145 -15.13 3.63 -1.74
C PRO A 145 -14.98 2.58 -2.84
N SER A 146 -16.11 2.15 -3.41
CA SER A 146 -16.11 1.04 -4.35
C SER A 146 -15.18 1.29 -5.53
N ALA A 147 -15.09 2.53 -6.02
CA ALA A 147 -14.17 2.90 -7.10
C ALA A 147 -12.70 2.55 -6.80
N ILE A 148 -12.28 2.56 -5.53
CA ILE A 148 -10.90 2.29 -5.11
C ILE A 148 -10.66 0.80 -4.95
N SER A 149 -11.53 0.10 -4.21
CA SER A 149 -11.38 -1.35 -4.02
C SER A 149 -11.49 -2.10 -5.35
N LYS A 150 -12.42 -1.67 -6.20
CA LYS A 150 -12.66 -2.21 -7.53
C LYS A 150 -11.60 -1.81 -8.57
N SER A 151 -10.81 -0.77 -8.34
CA SER A 151 -9.73 -0.42 -9.27
C SER A 151 -8.39 -1.02 -8.85
N TRP A 152 -7.98 -0.76 -7.62
CA TRP A 152 -6.62 -0.99 -7.14
C TRP A 152 -6.43 -2.38 -6.54
N LEU A 153 -7.48 -2.92 -5.93
CA LEU A 153 -7.41 -4.14 -5.12
C LEU A 153 -8.18 -5.29 -5.76
N TRP A 154 -8.85 -5.05 -6.88
CA TRP A 154 -9.74 -6.02 -7.51
C TRP A 154 -8.96 -7.27 -7.95
N ARG A 155 -7.76 -7.08 -8.52
CA ARG A 155 -6.94 -8.14 -9.15
C ARG A 155 -5.63 -8.46 -8.42
N CYS A 156 -5.38 -7.84 -7.27
CA CYS A 156 -4.15 -8.01 -6.51
C CYS A 156 -4.32 -7.59 -5.05
N ASP A 157 -3.42 -8.05 -4.19
CA ASP A 157 -3.41 -7.76 -2.75
C ASP A 157 -2.62 -6.49 -2.40
N GLY A 158 -2.61 -5.52 -3.31
CA GLY A 158 -2.19 -4.16 -3.04
C GLY A 158 -0.91 -3.72 -3.73
N TRP A 159 -0.64 -2.42 -3.55
CA TRP A 159 0.40 -1.67 -4.22
C TRP A 159 1.22 -0.90 -3.20
N ARG A 160 2.52 -0.71 -3.46
CA ARG A 160 3.36 0.20 -2.66
C ARG A 160 4.50 0.80 -3.48
N LEU A 161 5.06 1.89 -2.93
CA LEU A 161 6.42 2.31 -3.24
C LEU A 161 7.37 1.67 -2.23
N PRO A 162 8.20 0.67 -2.63
CA PRO A 162 9.16 0.08 -1.73
C PRO A 162 10.35 1.02 -1.50
N LEU A 163 11.04 0.85 -0.37
CA LEU A 163 12.32 1.48 -0.04
C LEU A 163 13.50 0.54 -0.35
N HIS A 164 13.29 -0.77 -0.22
CA HIS A 164 14.26 -1.83 -0.46
C HIS A 164 13.63 -3.01 -1.20
N THR A 165 14.46 -3.87 -1.78
CA THR A 165 14.05 -5.05 -2.54
C THR A 165 13.40 -6.12 -1.67
N VAL A 166 14.00 -6.38 -0.51
CA VAL A 166 13.48 -7.32 0.49
C VAL A 166 12.93 -6.51 1.65
N GLU A 167 11.61 -6.49 1.76
CA GLU A 167 10.89 -5.81 2.83
C GLU A 167 9.95 -6.79 3.48
N GLY A 168 9.84 -6.73 4.82
CA GLY A 168 8.81 -7.43 5.57
C GLY A 168 7.39 -7.08 5.09
N PRO A 169 6.34 -7.62 5.76
CA PRO A 169 4.97 -7.50 5.29
C PRO A 169 4.63 -6.04 4.96
N MET A 170 3.78 -5.85 3.94
CA MET A 170 3.59 -4.58 3.25
C MET A 170 3.13 -3.46 4.16
N VAL A 171 4.02 -2.65 4.74
CA VAL A 171 3.55 -1.42 5.39
C VAL A 171 3.10 -0.55 4.23
N ASN A 172 1.80 -0.32 4.10
CA ASN A 172 1.32 0.38 2.94
C ASN A 172 1.81 1.84 2.95
N ARG A 173 2.53 2.22 1.89
CA ARG A 173 3.20 3.52 1.74
C ARG A 173 3.11 3.97 0.29
N GLY A 174 2.57 5.17 0.09
CA GLY A 174 2.53 5.87 -1.20
C GLY A 174 1.45 5.42 -2.18
N LEU A 175 0.89 4.21 -2.07
CA LEU A 175 -0.19 3.71 -2.94
C LEU A 175 -1.24 2.93 -2.14
N VAL A 176 -2.27 2.39 -2.79
CA VAL A 176 -3.38 1.68 -2.14
C VAL A 176 -3.00 0.23 -1.85
N GLY A 177 -3.11 -0.18 -0.59
CA GLY A 177 -2.76 -1.52 -0.10
C GLY A 177 -4.00 -2.32 0.30
N HIS A 178 -3.88 -3.66 0.38
CA HIS A 178 -4.99 -4.54 0.77
C HIS A 178 -5.07 -4.74 2.31
N PRO A 179 -6.28 -4.88 2.89
CA PRO A 179 -6.46 -5.04 4.33
C PRO A 179 -5.81 -6.29 4.93
N SER A 180 -5.73 -7.41 4.20
CA SER A 180 -5.07 -8.65 4.68
C SER A 180 -3.55 -8.49 4.87
N PHE A 181 -2.95 -7.49 4.21
CA PHE A 181 -1.52 -7.17 4.28
C PHE A 181 -1.29 -5.70 4.61
N MET A 182 -1.94 -5.24 5.68
CA MET A 182 -1.55 -4.08 6.49
C MET A 182 -2.17 -2.73 6.10
N TRP A 183 -3.47 -2.63 6.36
CA TRP A 183 -3.96 -1.36 6.87
C TRP A 183 -3.59 -1.21 8.34
N VAL A 184 -2.81 -0.17 8.65
CA VAL A 184 -2.31 0.06 10.00
C VAL A 184 -3.49 0.49 10.89
N PRO A 185 -3.80 -0.26 11.97
CA PRO A 185 -4.82 0.16 12.93
C PRO A 185 -4.49 1.52 13.55
N PHE A 186 -5.51 2.32 13.82
CA PHE A 186 -5.32 3.68 14.29
C PHE A 186 -4.47 3.79 15.57
N ASP A 187 -4.60 2.85 16.49
CA ASP A 187 -3.83 2.85 17.73
C ASP A 187 -2.33 2.64 17.48
N GLN A 188 -1.95 1.80 16.50
CA GLN A 188 -0.57 1.65 16.04
C GLN A 188 -0.08 2.87 15.27
N TYR A 189 -0.96 3.52 14.51
CA TYR A 189 -0.64 4.81 13.88
C TYR A 189 -0.30 5.87 14.94
N LEU A 190 -1.08 5.97 16.02
CA LEU A 190 -0.79 6.89 17.13
C LEU A 190 0.53 6.57 17.83
N ASP A 191 0.87 5.29 17.97
CA ASP A 191 2.19 4.88 18.50
C ASP A 191 3.32 5.39 17.59
N SER A 192 3.11 5.38 16.26
CA SER A 192 4.07 5.93 15.29
C SER A 192 4.20 7.46 15.36
N ALA A 193 3.19 8.17 15.87
CA ALA A 193 3.14 9.64 15.88
C ALA A 193 3.96 10.27 17.02
N GLY A 194 4.27 9.52 18.07
CA GLY A 194 5.18 9.96 19.13
C GLY A 194 4.79 9.50 20.53
N ARG A 195 5.73 9.63 21.49
CA ARG A 195 5.52 9.23 22.88
C ARG A 195 4.36 10.02 23.51
N GLY A 196 3.40 9.31 24.10
CA GLY A 196 2.25 9.91 24.80
C GLY A 196 1.10 10.35 23.90
N VAL A 197 1.27 10.35 22.58
CA VAL A 197 0.24 10.73 21.60
C VAL A 197 -0.97 9.79 21.69
N LYS A 198 -0.74 8.47 21.70
CA LYS A 198 -1.80 7.47 21.86
C LYS A 198 -2.66 7.72 23.10
N LYS A 199 -2.04 7.94 24.26
CA LYS A 199 -2.76 8.23 25.51
C LYS A 199 -3.60 9.51 25.42
N LYS A 200 -3.12 10.53 24.70
CA LYS A 200 -3.82 11.82 24.56
C LYS A 200 -5.03 11.74 23.63
N TYR A 201 -4.91 11.05 22.50
CA TYR A 201 -5.90 11.14 21.42
C TYR A 201 -6.82 9.93 21.29
N LEU A 202 -6.41 8.74 21.74
CA LEU A 202 -7.17 7.53 21.45
C LEU A 202 -8.61 7.61 21.99
N GLU A 203 -8.78 8.04 23.25
CA GLU A 203 -10.10 8.18 23.86
C GLU A 203 -10.96 9.24 23.16
N LYS A 204 -10.39 10.38 22.76
CA LYS A 204 -11.10 11.42 21.99
C LYS A 204 -11.68 10.84 20.69
N TYR A 205 -10.87 10.05 19.96
CA TYR A 205 -11.30 9.42 18.72
C TYR A 205 -12.36 8.33 18.94
N VAL A 206 -12.24 7.53 20.00
CA VAL A 206 -13.25 6.53 20.36
C VAL A 206 -14.59 7.20 20.72
N THR A 207 -14.57 8.36 21.37
CA THR A 207 -15.81 9.11 21.67
C THR A 207 -16.55 9.55 20.41
N VAL A 208 -15.84 10.02 19.39
CA VAL A 208 -16.45 10.52 18.13
C VAL A 208 -16.73 9.39 17.13
N LEU A 209 -15.98 8.30 17.18
CA LEU A 209 -16.12 7.11 16.32
C LEU A 209 -16.16 5.84 17.17
N PRO A 210 -17.22 5.60 17.96
CA PRO A 210 -17.26 4.49 18.94
C PRO A 210 -17.10 3.10 18.33
N ASP A 211 -17.55 2.92 17.09
CA ASP A 211 -17.44 1.66 16.35
C ASP A 211 -16.06 1.42 15.71
N MET A 212 -15.12 2.35 15.90
CA MET A 212 -13.71 2.11 15.59
C MET A 212 -13.07 1.08 16.53
N VAL A 213 -13.76 0.62 17.58
CA VAL A 213 -13.27 -0.39 18.52
C VAL A 213 -14.25 -1.54 18.60
N THR A 214 -13.72 -2.75 18.52
CA THR A 214 -14.45 -4.00 18.76
C THR A 214 -13.75 -4.78 19.86
N TYR A 215 -14.45 -5.71 20.52
CA TYR A 215 -13.88 -6.51 21.61
C TYR A 215 -13.93 -8.02 21.30
N PRO A 216 -13.29 -8.50 20.21
CA PRO A 216 -13.19 -9.93 19.98
C PRO A 216 -12.49 -10.58 21.18
N ASN A 217 -13.14 -11.56 21.80
CA ASN A 217 -12.63 -12.26 22.98
C ASN A 217 -12.26 -11.32 24.16
N GLY A 218 -12.96 -10.19 24.30
CA GLY A 218 -12.73 -9.22 25.39
C GLY A 218 -11.50 -8.33 25.23
N THR A 219 -10.77 -8.42 24.11
CA THR A 219 -9.59 -7.57 23.83
C THR A 219 -9.94 -6.49 22.82
N PRO A 220 -9.56 -5.21 23.05
CA PRO A 220 -9.84 -4.15 22.09
C PRO A 220 -9.09 -4.38 20.77
N ALA A 221 -9.85 -4.38 19.68
CA ALA A 221 -9.35 -4.42 18.31
C ALA A 221 -9.83 -3.16 17.58
N TYR A 222 -8.88 -2.32 17.17
CA TYR A 222 -9.14 -1.06 16.49
C TYR A 222 -9.39 -1.27 14.99
N LYS A 223 -10.45 -0.64 14.49
CA LYS A 223 -11.07 -0.87 13.18
C LYS A 223 -11.07 0.37 12.28
N LEU A 224 -10.76 1.55 12.81
CA LEU A 224 -10.26 2.67 12.00
C LEU A 224 -8.85 2.30 11.52
N ARG A 225 -8.67 2.11 10.22
CA ARG A 225 -7.47 1.52 9.65
C ARG A 225 -6.95 2.37 8.49
N CYS A 226 -5.67 2.69 8.53
CA CYS A 226 -4.98 3.49 7.52
C CYS A 226 -4.77 2.66 6.26
N PHE A 227 -5.54 2.94 5.21
CA PHE A 227 -5.43 2.23 3.94
C PHE A 227 -4.53 2.94 2.94
N LEU A 228 -4.19 4.21 3.16
CA LEU A 228 -3.24 4.96 2.36
C LEU A 228 -2.45 5.90 3.27
N ASP A 229 -1.14 5.67 3.34
CA ASP A 229 -0.22 6.50 4.12
C ASP A 229 0.79 7.13 3.16
N THR A 230 0.77 8.46 3.05
CA THR A 230 1.67 9.17 2.13
C THR A 230 3.04 9.43 2.73
N ARG A 231 3.29 9.04 3.98
CA ARG A 231 4.64 9.13 4.54
C ARG A 231 5.54 8.14 3.82
N PRO A 232 6.83 8.45 3.69
CA PRO A 232 7.82 7.49 3.24
C PRO A 232 7.96 6.33 4.24
N ARG A 233 8.35 5.16 3.74
CA ARG A 233 8.61 3.99 4.60
C ARG A 233 9.78 4.29 5.54
N GLY A 234 9.68 3.89 6.81
CA GLY A 234 10.67 4.16 7.85
C GLY A 234 10.48 5.49 8.59
N TYR A 235 9.58 6.35 8.11
CA TYR A 235 9.24 7.61 8.77
C TYR A 235 7.95 7.44 9.59
N GLY A 236 8.11 7.54 10.92
CA GLY A 236 7.02 7.84 11.84
C GLY A 236 6.78 9.35 11.94
N GLY A 237 5.99 9.76 12.92
CA GLY A 237 5.71 11.17 13.21
C GLY A 237 4.55 11.74 12.42
N THR A 238 4.45 13.07 12.47
CA THR A 238 3.29 13.88 12.04
C THR A 238 3.47 14.48 10.65
N SER A 239 4.12 13.78 9.72
CA SER A 239 4.26 14.25 8.33
C SER A 239 3.30 13.50 7.39
N GLY A 240 3.11 14.03 6.18
CA GLY A 240 2.27 13.40 5.16
C GLY A 240 0.78 13.40 5.50
N ASP A 241 -0.02 12.88 4.58
CA ASP A 241 -1.44 12.64 4.76
C ASP A 241 -1.67 11.16 5.05
N GLN A 242 -2.66 10.87 5.89
CA GLN A 242 -3.07 9.50 6.17
C GLN A 242 -4.57 9.41 5.98
N LEU A 243 -5.00 8.46 5.14
CA LEU A 243 -6.39 8.18 4.85
C LEU A 243 -6.81 6.86 5.50
N PHE A 244 -7.95 6.92 6.18
CA PHE A 244 -8.48 5.82 6.97
C PHE A 244 -9.90 5.49 6.55
N VAL A 245 -10.28 4.24 6.76
CA VAL A 245 -11.67 3.78 6.73
C VAL A 245 -11.97 3.03 8.01
N CYS A 246 -13.24 3.01 8.40
CA CYS A 246 -13.70 2.21 9.53
C CYS A 246 -14.16 0.84 9.03
N SER A 247 -13.35 -0.20 9.24
CA SER A 247 -13.59 -1.56 8.74
C SER A 247 -14.80 -2.29 9.35
N THR A 248 -15.49 -1.67 10.31
CA THR A 248 -16.79 -2.10 10.85
C THR A 248 -17.97 -1.49 10.11
N ARG A 249 -17.73 -0.54 9.21
CA ARG A 249 -18.74 0.15 8.41
C ARG A 249 -18.62 -0.18 6.94
N THR A 250 -19.72 0.02 6.22
CA THR A 250 -19.77 -0.01 4.75
C THR A 250 -20.27 1.33 4.19
N ASP A 251 -20.10 2.41 4.96
CA ASP A 251 -20.52 3.78 4.60
C ASP A 251 -19.56 4.43 3.59
N GLN A 252 -18.41 3.80 3.34
CA GLN A 252 -17.39 4.23 2.39
C GLN A 252 -16.81 5.61 2.71
N ILE A 253 -16.91 6.04 3.97
CA ILE A 253 -16.34 7.33 4.42
C ILE A 253 -14.83 7.19 4.55
N VAL A 254 -14.11 8.09 3.87
CA VAL A 254 -12.65 8.22 3.98
C VAL A 254 -12.32 9.35 4.95
N TYR A 255 -11.78 8.97 6.11
CA TYR A 255 -11.25 9.90 7.10
C TYR A 255 -9.83 10.32 6.73
N HIS A 256 -9.47 11.54 7.04
CA HIS A 256 -8.20 12.14 6.66
C HIS A 256 -7.57 12.86 7.85
N ILE A 257 -6.29 12.54 8.08
CA ILE A 257 -5.42 13.26 9.01
C ILE A 257 -4.28 13.86 8.18
N ARG A 258 -4.25 15.19 8.16
CA ARG A 258 -3.27 15.96 7.40
C ARG A 258 -2.09 16.31 8.30
N ASN A 259 -0.88 15.93 7.91
CA ASN A 259 0.33 16.26 8.66
C ASN A 259 0.24 15.92 10.14
N GLY A 260 -0.31 14.75 10.46
CA GLY A 260 -0.52 14.32 11.84
C GLY A 260 -1.29 15.32 12.71
N ASP A 261 -2.10 16.20 12.12
CA ASP A 261 -3.00 17.08 12.87
C ASP A 261 -4.14 16.23 13.46
N LEU A 262 -3.87 15.68 14.64
CA LEU A 262 -4.80 14.83 15.37
C LEU A 262 -5.94 15.63 16.03
N ASP A 263 -5.84 16.95 16.09
CA ASP A 263 -6.88 17.81 16.65
C ASP A 263 -7.99 18.07 15.63
N CYS A 264 -7.68 18.04 14.34
CA CYS A 264 -8.63 18.22 13.24
C CYS A 264 -8.78 16.93 12.40
N LEU A 265 -9.66 16.02 12.82
CA LEU A 265 -10.09 14.92 11.95
C LEU A 265 -10.92 15.49 10.79
N ARG A 266 -10.65 15.00 9.58
CA ARG A 266 -11.31 15.44 8.35
C ARG A 266 -11.95 14.27 7.62
N VAL A 267 -12.79 14.58 6.65
CA VAL A 267 -13.37 13.62 5.70
C VAL A 267 -13.02 14.08 4.29
N ILE A 268 -12.69 13.13 3.42
CA ILE A 268 -12.51 13.36 1.99
C ILE A 268 -13.86 13.29 1.28
N ASP A 269 -14.26 14.38 0.65
CA ASP A 269 -15.35 14.45 -0.31
C ASP A 269 -14.84 13.97 -1.69
N ASN A 270 -15.66 13.21 -2.42
CA ASN A 270 -15.27 12.60 -3.70
C ASN A 270 -13.92 11.82 -3.66
N PRO A 271 -13.76 10.83 -2.77
CA PRO A 271 -12.50 10.11 -2.60
C PRO A 271 -12.02 9.39 -3.86
N ALA A 272 -12.94 9.02 -4.77
CA ALA A 272 -12.58 8.40 -6.04
C ALA A 272 -11.71 9.32 -6.89
N GLU A 273 -12.09 10.60 -7.03
CA GLU A 273 -11.32 11.58 -7.83
C GLU A 273 -10.01 11.97 -7.14
N SER A 274 -10.06 12.32 -5.84
CA SER A 274 -8.88 12.84 -5.14
C SER A 274 -7.77 11.80 -5.04
N ILE A 275 -8.13 10.52 -4.82
CA ILE A 275 -7.15 9.43 -4.72
C ILE A 275 -6.64 9.03 -6.11
N ASP A 276 -7.47 9.12 -7.15
CA ASP A 276 -7.02 8.92 -8.53
C ASP A 276 -5.95 9.95 -8.92
N LEU A 277 -6.21 11.22 -8.66
CA LEU A 277 -5.25 12.30 -8.93
C LEU A 277 -3.99 12.15 -8.09
N TYR A 278 -4.11 11.79 -6.81
CA TYR A 278 -2.96 11.50 -5.95
C TYR A 278 -2.11 10.36 -6.50
N CYS A 279 -2.71 9.20 -6.80
CA CYS A 279 -1.99 8.05 -7.29
C CYS A 279 -1.34 8.34 -8.66
N ALA A 280 -2.02 9.08 -9.53
CA ALA A 280 -1.48 9.56 -10.79
C ALA A 280 -0.25 10.49 -10.61
N HIS A 281 -0.31 11.41 -9.62
CA HIS A 281 0.81 12.27 -9.21
C HIS A 281 1.99 11.43 -8.73
N VAL A 282 1.72 10.43 -7.90
CA VAL A 282 2.72 9.50 -7.37
C VAL A 282 3.32 8.65 -8.49
N ILE A 283 2.54 8.01 -9.35
CA ILE A 283 3.07 7.13 -10.41
C ILE A 283 4.03 7.87 -11.34
N ARG A 284 3.69 9.12 -11.70
CA ARG A 284 4.50 9.99 -12.57
C ARG A 284 5.71 10.63 -11.88
N ALA A 285 5.84 10.46 -10.57
CA ALA A 285 6.85 11.18 -9.77
C ALA A 285 6.79 12.70 -9.98
N LEU A 286 5.58 13.28 -10.02
CA LEU A 286 5.44 14.72 -10.17
C LEU A 286 6.06 15.45 -8.95
N PRO A 287 6.72 16.59 -9.18
CA PRO A 287 7.38 17.34 -8.11
C PRO A 287 6.38 17.89 -7.09
N GLY A 288 6.87 18.07 -5.86
CA GLY A 288 6.07 18.55 -4.76
C GLY A 288 5.04 17.55 -4.24
N ARG A 289 4.34 17.96 -3.19
CA ARG A 289 3.33 17.14 -2.52
C ARG A 289 1.95 17.40 -3.09
N PHE A 290 1.21 16.32 -3.35
CA PHE A 290 -0.20 16.38 -3.68
C PHE A 290 -1.01 16.94 -2.51
N ASP A 291 -1.90 17.90 -2.78
CA ASP A 291 -2.75 18.52 -1.77
C ASP A 291 -4.17 17.94 -1.80
N PHE A 292 -4.54 17.23 -0.73
CA PHE A 292 -5.90 16.72 -0.55
C PHE A 292 -6.89 17.78 -0.06
N MET A 293 -6.43 18.98 0.34
CA MET A 293 -7.30 20.01 0.94
C MET A 293 -8.52 20.43 0.10
N PRO A 294 -8.44 20.51 -1.25
CA PRO A 294 -9.62 20.83 -2.06
C PRO A 294 -10.79 19.85 -1.90
N TRP A 295 -10.50 18.61 -1.48
CA TRP A 295 -11.49 17.56 -1.22
C TRP A 295 -11.67 17.29 0.27
N SER A 296 -11.02 18.02 1.16
CA SER A 296 -10.94 17.67 2.57
C SER A 296 -11.71 18.69 3.41
N ARG A 297 -12.73 18.24 4.14
CA ARG A 297 -13.51 19.08 5.07
C ARG A 297 -13.38 18.59 6.52
N PRO A 298 -13.48 19.48 7.53
CA PRO A 298 -13.53 19.05 8.92
C PRO A 298 -14.65 18.05 9.18
N PHE A 299 -14.36 17.04 10.00
CA PHE A 299 -15.39 16.15 10.55
C PHE A 299 -16.10 16.88 11.68
N ALA A 300 -17.42 17.04 11.57
CA ALA A 300 -18.22 17.95 12.38
C ALA A 300 -18.17 17.67 13.89
N ASP A 301 -17.89 16.43 14.30
CA ASP A 301 -18.00 16.01 15.71
C ASP A 301 -16.68 16.13 16.51
N MET A 302 -15.62 16.73 15.92
CA MET A 302 -14.31 16.87 16.57
C MET A 302 -13.99 18.30 17.05
N THR A 303 -14.87 19.28 16.76
CA THR A 303 -14.79 20.68 17.23
C THR A 303 -15.36 20.88 18.62
#